data_AF-A0A349HRQ9-F1
#
_entry.id   AF-A0A349HRQ9-F1
#
_cell.length_a   1.000
_cell.length_b   1.000
_cell.length_c   1.000
_cell.angle_alpha   90.00
_cell.angle_beta   90.00
_cell.angle_gamma   90.00
#
_symmetry.space_group_name_H-M   'P 1'
#
loop_
_entity.id
_entity.type
_entity.pdbx_description
1 polymer ?
#
loop_
_entity_poly.entity_id
_entity_poly.type
_entity_poly.pdbx_seq_one_letter_code
_entity_poly.pdbx_strand_id
1 'polypeptide(L)'
;MTDNIKLQGEKLQVDYYITLYCYIDSFTIGNNNLEDRNFLNRVKDESIKKISETSTNAVDKLKNTYNADLLQIKDKLYKYHKRDYEKIMDKYDEVFAKADINVYYKMEIKSVGLVK
;
A
#
# COMPACT_ATOMS: atom_id res chain seq x y z
N MET A 1 4.81 -5.39 6.88
CA MET A 1 3.37 -5.62 7.12
C MET A 1 2.92 -4.69 8.25
N THR A 2 1.67 -4.18 8.22
CA THR A 2 1.16 -3.16 9.19
C THR A 2 0.50 -3.77 10.43
N ASP A 3 0.59 -3.06 11.56
CA ASP A 3 -0.16 -3.30 12.80
C ASP A 3 -1.22 -2.20 13.06
N ASN A 4 -1.34 -1.22 12.16
CA ASN A 4 -2.32 -0.14 12.23
C ASN A 4 -3.70 -0.64 11.82
N ILE A 5 -4.37 -1.31 12.75
CA ILE A 5 -5.72 -1.85 12.59
C ILE A 5 -6.60 -1.23 13.68
N LYS A 6 -7.78 -0.75 13.29
CA LYS A 6 -8.77 -0.16 14.20
C LYS A 6 -10.13 -0.76 13.92
N LEU A 7 -10.85 -1.11 14.99
CA LEU A 7 -12.24 -1.55 14.93
C LEU A 7 -13.12 -0.55 15.68
N GLN A 8 -14.09 0.05 14.99
CA GLN A 8 -15.11 0.93 15.57
C GLN A 8 -16.49 0.32 15.33
N GLY A 9 -17.01 -0.41 16.32
CA GLY A 9 -18.19 -1.26 16.12
C GLY A 9 -17.86 -2.38 15.13
N GLU A 10 -18.53 -2.40 13.98
CA GLU A 10 -18.25 -3.34 12.88
C GLU A 10 -17.39 -2.74 11.77
N LYS A 11 -17.00 -1.47 11.91
CA LYS A 11 -16.18 -0.79 10.92
C LYS A 11 -14.71 -1.10 11.15
N LEU A 12 -14.15 -1.97 10.30
CA LEU A 12 -12.74 -2.33 10.29
C LEU A 12 -11.96 -1.37 9.39
N GLN A 13 -10.95 -0.70 9.94
CA GLN A 13 -10.00 0.13 9.20
C GLN A 13 -8.59 -0.45 9.33
N VAL A 14 -7.88 -0.54 8.21
CA VAL A 14 -6.50 -1.04 8.17
C VAL A 14 -5.64 -0.11 7.31
N ASP A 15 -4.56 0.41 7.88
CA ASP A 15 -3.68 1.36 7.21
C ASP A 15 -2.31 0.72 6.94
N TYR A 16 -1.94 0.53 5.67
CA TYR A 16 -0.62 0.05 5.25
C TYR A 16 0.27 1.22 4.85
N TYR A 17 1.50 1.26 5.37
CA TYR A 17 2.51 2.25 4.97
C TYR A 17 3.64 1.54 4.23
N ILE A 18 3.85 1.92 2.96
CA ILE A 18 4.83 1.30 2.07
C ILE A 18 5.85 2.35 1.65
N THR A 19 7.12 2.07 1.94
CA THR A 19 8.23 2.86 1.38
C THR A 19 8.83 2.10 0.20
N LEU A 20 8.87 2.76 -0.95
CA LEU A 20 9.42 2.24 -2.20
C LEU A 20 10.80 2.86 -2.42
N TYR A 21 11.82 2.00 -2.51
CA TYR A 21 13.17 2.42 -2.86
C TYR A 21 13.41 2.16 -4.35
N CYS A 22 13.58 3.24 -5.10
CA CYS A 22 13.71 3.21 -6.55
C CYS A 22 15.15 3.51 -6.97
N TYR A 23 15.62 2.79 -7.98
CA TYR A 23 16.89 3.02 -8.65
C TYR A 23 16.55 3.29 -10.12
N ILE A 24 16.95 4.45 -10.62
CA ILE A 24 16.70 4.83 -12.02
C ILE A 24 17.96 4.54 -12.80
N ASP A 25 17.96 3.39 -13.47
CA ASP A 25 19.03 3.01 -14.40
C ASP A 25 18.71 3.56 -15.79
N SER A 26 18.88 4.87 -15.96
CA SER A 26 18.84 5.51 -17.28
C SER A 26 20.09 6.35 -17.50
N PHE A 27 20.59 6.33 -18.73
CA PHE A 27 21.60 7.25 -19.22
C PHE A 27 20.99 7.98 -20.41
N THR A 28 21.04 9.31 -20.38
CA THR A 28 20.55 10.13 -21.47
C THR A 28 21.71 11.01 -21.91
N ILE A 29 22.28 10.75 -23.09
CA ILE A 29 23.39 11.54 -23.62
C ILE A 29 22.85 12.93 -24.00
N GLY A 30 23.40 13.98 -23.39
CA GLY A 30 23.01 15.38 -23.65
C GLY A 30 21.70 15.83 -22.99
N ASN A 31 21.18 15.07 -22.01
CA ASN A 31 19.97 15.45 -21.26
C ASN A 31 20.19 15.31 -19.75
N ASN A 32 20.17 16.44 -19.05
CA ASN A 32 20.44 16.56 -17.62
C ASN A 32 19.17 16.47 -16.75
N ASN A 33 18.03 16.03 -17.28
CA ASN A 33 16.77 15.94 -16.53
C ASN A 33 16.87 15.06 -15.28
N LEU A 34 17.80 14.11 -15.22
CA LEU A 34 18.04 13.28 -14.03
C LEU A 34 18.72 14.05 -12.88
N GLU A 35 19.31 15.21 -13.17
CA GLU A 35 19.80 16.16 -12.16
C GLU A 35 18.68 17.10 -11.68
N ASP A 36 17.58 17.22 -12.45
CA ASP A 36 16.43 18.07 -12.11
C ASP A 36 15.51 17.39 -11.09
N ARG A 37 15.47 17.98 -9.89
CA ARG A 37 14.59 17.54 -8.81
C ARG A 37 13.10 17.58 -9.18
N ASN A 38 12.67 18.54 -10.00
CA ASN A 38 11.27 18.64 -10.42
C ASN A 38 10.90 17.48 -11.33
N PHE A 39 11.77 17.14 -12.28
CA PHE A 39 11.61 15.94 -13.10
C PHE A 39 11.55 14.68 -12.24
N LEU A 40 12.49 14.49 -11.32
CA LEU A 40 12.50 13.32 -10.42
C LEU A 40 11.25 13.23 -9.53
N ASN A 41 10.73 14.37 -9.04
CA ASN A 41 9.49 14.38 -8.28
C ASN A 41 8.29 13.99 -9.14
N ARG A 42 8.20 14.47 -10.38
CA ARG A 42 7.16 14.03 -11.32
C ARG A 42 7.22 12.52 -11.59
N VAL A 43 8.42 11.95 -11.72
CA VAL A 43 8.60 10.50 -11.87
C VAL A 43 8.07 9.76 -10.64
N LYS A 44 8.36 10.24 -9.43
CA LYS A 44 7.80 9.65 -8.20
C LYS A 44 6.27 9.72 -8.17
N ASP A 45 5.70 10.87 -8.48
CA ASP A 45 4.26 11.10 -8.39
C ASP A 45 3.50 10.19 -9.38
N GLU A 46 3.93 10.13 -10.63
CA GLU A 46 3.32 9.25 -11.65
C GLU A 46 3.49 7.76 -11.30
N SER A 47 4.66 7.38 -10.76
CA SER A 47 4.90 6.01 -10.33
C SER A 47 4.03 5.61 -9.13
N ILE A 48 3.92 6.48 -8.12
CA ILE A 48 3.04 6.28 -6.96
C ILE A 48 1.59 6.17 -7.42
N LYS A 49 1.14 7.05 -8.32
CA LYS A 49 -0.20 7.00 -8.89
C LYS A 49 -0.48 5.63 -9.52
N LYS A 50 0.40 5.16 -10.42
CA LYS A 50 0.20 3.88 -11.10
C LYS A 50 0.19 2.67 -10.17
N ILE A 51 1.09 2.66 -9.19
CA ILE A 51 1.16 1.61 -8.16
C ILE A 51 -0.09 1.65 -7.30
N SER A 52 -0.54 2.85 -6.89
CA SER A 52 -1.73 3.02 -6.07
C SER A 52 -2.97 2.45 -6.78
N GLU A 53 -3.21 2.82 -8.04
CA GLU A 53 -4.33 2.30 -8.85
C GLU A 53 -4.32 0.77 -8.92
N THR A 54 -3.15 0.19 -9.17
CA THR A 54 -2.98 -1.26 -9.28
C THR A 54 -3.25 -1.96 -7.95
N SER A 55 -2.71 -1.42 -6.86
CA SER A 55 -2.89 -1.96 -5.52
C SER A 55 -4.33 -1.84 -5.03
N THR A 56 -5.00 -0.71 -5.28
CA THR A 56 -6.40 -0.50 -4.94
C THR A 56 -7.28 -1.52 -5.64
N ASN A 57 -7.06 -1.74 -6.94
CA ASN A 57 -7.78 -2.75 -7.70
C ASN A 57 -7.52 -4.18 -7.18
N ALA A 58 -6.29 -4.48 -6.74
CA ALA A 58 -5.97 -5.78 -6.16
C ALA A 58 -6.69 -5.97 -4.82
N VAL A 59 -6.65 -4.98 -3.93
CA VAL A 59 -7.36 -4.99 -2.64
C VAL A 59 -8.88 -5.12 -2.84
N ASP A 60 -9.43 -4.40 -3.81
CA ASP A 60 -10.85 -4.49 -4.16
C ASP A 60 -11.24 -5.91 -4.59
N LYS A 61 -10.46 -6.55 -5.46
CA LYS A 61 -10.69 -7.94 -5.85
C LYS A 61 -10.59 -8.92 -4.68
N LEU A 62 -9.61 -8.75 -3.79
CA LEU A 62 -9.47 -9.59 -2.60
C LEU A 62 -10.71 -9.53 -1.71
N LYS A 63 -11.27 -8.33 -1.51
CA LYS A 63 -12.47 -8.13 -0.69
C LYS A 63 -13.76 -8.56 -1.42
N ASN A 64 -14.00 -7.99 -2.59
CA ASN A 64 -15.31 -7.99 -3.24
C ASN A 64 -15.50 -9.12 -4.25
N THR A 65 -14.43 -9.67 -4.80
CA THR A 65 -14.51 -10.77 -5.78
C THR A 65 -14.19 -12.12 -5.13
N TYR A 66 -13.10 -12.19 -4.38
CA TYR A 66 -12.59 -13.45 -3.84
C TYR A 66 -12.94 -13.67 -2.37
N ASN A 67 -13.32 -12.61 -1.65
CA ASN A 67 -13.51 -12.62 -0.21
C ASN A 67 -12.38 -13.34 0.53
N ALA A 68 -11.13 -13.03 0.14
CA ALA A 68 -9.93 -13.74 0.55
C ALA A 68 -8.95 -12.79 1.24
N ASP A 69 -8.72 -13.02 2.54
CA ASP A 69 -7.78 -12.24 3.34
C ASP A 69 -6.32 -12.69 3.13
N LEU A 70 -5.77 -12.40 1.95
CA LEU A 70 -4.35 -12.65 1.66
C LEU A 70 -3.41 -11.63 2.32
N LEU A 71 -3.96 -10.57 2.94
CA LEU A 71 -3.19 -9.55 3.65
C LEU A 71 -2.96 -9.89 5.14
N GLN A 72 -3.47 -11.06 5.57
CA GLN A 72 -3.36 -11.62 6.91
C GLN A 72 -3.90 -10.67 7.99
N ILE A 73 -4.99 -9.97 7.71
CA ILE A 73 -5.62 -9.03 8.64
C ILE A 73 -6.23 -9.79 9.83
N LYS A 74 -6.85 -10.95 9.57
CA LYS A 74 -7.43 -11.85 10.59
C LYS A 74 -6.39 -12.27 11.62
N ASP A 75 -5.25 -12.75 11.14
CA ASP A 75 -4.16 -13.23 11.98
C ASP A 75 -3.59 -12.12 12.86
N LYS A 76 -3.48 -10.90 12.33
CA LYS A 76 -3.02 -9.74 13.09
C LYS A 76 -4.04 -9.24 14.10
N LEU A 77 -5.31 -9.22 13.74
CA LEU A 77 -6.39 -8.94 14.67
C LEU A 77 -6.36 -9.94 15.83
N TYR A 78 -6.25 -11.23 15.54
CA TYR A 78 -6.12 -12.26 16.57
C TYR A 78 -4.87 -12.07 17.44
N LYS A 79 -3.72 -11.77 16.83
CA LYS A 79 -2.43 -11.68 17.54
C LYS A 79 -2.26 -10.41 18.37
N TYR A 80 -2.68 -9.25 17.85
CA TYR A 80 -2.38 -7.94 18.43
C TYR A 80 -3.61 -7.18 18.93
N HIS A 81 -4.81 -7.52 18.42
CA HIS A 81 -6.07 -6.85 18.76
C HIS A 81 -7.15 -7.86 19.17
N LYS A 82 -6.76 -8.86 19.97
CA LYS A 82 -7.59 -10.06 20.27
C LYS A 82 -9.01 -9.72 20.73
N ARG A 83 -9.17 -8.75 21.63
CA ARG A 83 -10.49 -8.32 22.15
C ARG A 83 -11.39 -7.73 21.07
N ASP A 84 -10.82 -7.09 20.06
CA ASP A 84 -11.58 -6.55 18.94
C ASP A 84 -11.92 -7.66 17.94
N TYR A 85 -10.98 -8.58 17.70
CA TYR A 85 -11.24 -9.76 16.90
C TYR A 85 -12.40 -10.61 17.45
N GLU A 86 -12.43 -10.85 18.77
CA GLU A 86 -13.51 -11.61 19.43
C GLU A 86 -14.90 -11.01 19.18
N LYS A 87 -15.03 -9.70 18.95
CA LYS A 87 -16.32 -9.04 18.66
C LYS A 87 -16.84 -9.32 17.24
N ILE A 88 -15.96 -9.71 16.33
CA ILE A 88 -16.28 -9.89 14.91
C ILE A 88 -15.95 -11.28 14.38
N MET A 89 -15.37 -12.18 15.19
CA MET A 89 -14.82 -13.45 14.70
C MET A 89 -15.83 -14.31 13.95
N ASP A 90 -17.09 -14.33 14.39
CA ASP A 90 -18.16 -15.13 13.78
C ASP A 90 -18.67 -14.54 12.46
N LYS A 91 -18.39 -13.26 12.21
CA LYS A 91 -18.79 -12.51 11.01
C LYS A 91 -17.60 -11.85 10.32
N TYR A 92 -16.40 -12.41 10.52
CA TYR A 92 -15.16 -11.79 10.08
C TYR A 92 -15.17 -11.50 8.59
N ASP A 93 -15.63 -12.46 7.79
CA ASP A 93 -15.67 -12.36 6.33
C ASP A 93 -16.59 -11.21 5.87
N GLU A 94 -17.73 -10.99 6.53
CA GLU A 94 -18.64 -9.87 6.24
C GLU A 94 -18.00 -8.51 6.59
N VAL A 95 -17.28 -8.46 7.71
CA VAL A 95 -16.57 -7.26 8.16
C VAL A 95 -15.39 -6.97 7.23
N PHE A 96 -14.65 -7.99 6.81
CA PHE A 96 -13.52 -7.88 5.89
C PHE A 96 -13.98 -7.35 4.52
N ALA A 97 -15.07 -7.87 3.96
CA ALA A 97 -15.64 -7.40 2.69
C ALA A 97 -15.97 -5.89 2.74
N LYS A 98 -16.34 -5.36 3.91
CA LYS A 98 -16.67 -3.93 4.11
C LYS A 98 -15.51 -3.09 4.66
N ALA A 99 -14.34 -3.68 4.88
CA ALA A 99 -13.23 -3.01 5.56
C ALA A 99 -12.65 -1.83 4.76
N ASP A 100 -12.34 -0.72 5.44
CA ASP A 100 -11.60 0.39 4.85
C ASP A 100 -10.10 0.06 4.90
N ILE A 101 -9.56 -0.46 3.78
CA ILE A 101 -8.14 -0.81 3.65
C ILE A 101 -7.42 0.29 2.86
N ASN A 102 -6.61 1.08 3.56
CA ASN A 102 -5.86 2.18 2.97
C ASN A 102 -4.40 1.78 2.78
N VAL A 103 -3.80 2.20 1.67
CA VAL A 103 -2.37 2.01 1.41
C VAL A 103 -1.72 3.36 1.11
N TYR A 104 -0.77 3.74 1.95
CA TYR A 104 -0.02 4.98 1.88
C TYR A 104 1.38 4.70 1.32
N TYR A 105 1.74 5.42 0.27
CA TYR A 105 3.01 5.24 -0.43
C TYR A 105 3.94 6.40 -0.17
N LYS A 106 5.21 6.06 0.08
CA LYS A 106 6.34 6.99 0.04
C LYS A 106 7.36 6.44 -0.93
N MET A 107 7.79 7.23 -1.92
CA MET A 107 8.85 6.82 -2.84
C MET A 107 10.12 7.63 -2.59
N GLU A 108 11.24 6.92 -2.49
CA GLU A 108 12.58 7.49 -2.43
C GLU A 108 13.42 6.97 -3.59
N ILE A 109 13.90 7.87 -4.44
CA ILE A 109 14.88 7.55 -5.47
C ILE A 109 16.24 7.53 -4.78
N LYS A 110 16.86 6.35 -4.72
CA LYS A 110 18.15 6.11 -4.05
C LYS A 110 19.34 6.34 -4.96
N SER A 111 19.18 6.14 -6.26
CA SER A 111 20.19 6.40 -7.27
C SER A 111 19.57 6.75 -8.60
N VAL A 112 20.26 7.60 -9.34
CA VAL A 112 20.03 7.85 -10.77
C VAL A 112 21.34 7.51 -11.50
N GLY A 113 21.25 6.86 -12.66
CA GLY A 113 22.42 6.46 -13.46
C GLY A 113 23.31 7.65 -13.84
N LEU A 114 24.61 7.39 -14.03
CA LEU A 114 25.61 8.40 -14.35
C LEU A 114 25.32 9.09 -15.69
N VAL A 115 25.22 10.42 -15.66
CA VAL A 115 25.36 11.29 -16.83
C VAL A 115 26.83 11.24 -17.26
N LYS A 116 27.09 11.05 -18.55
CA LYS A 116 28.43 11.18 -19.13
C LYS A 116 28.43 12.24 -20.21
#